data_AF-A0A2E1FPA5-F1
#
_entry.id   AF-A0A2E1FPA5-F1
#
_cell.length_a   1.000
_cell.length_b   1.000
_cell.length_c   1.000
_cell.angle_alpha   90.00
_cell.angle_beta   90.00
_cell.angle_gamma   90.00
#
_symmetry.space_group_name_H-M   'P 1'
#
loop_
_entity.id
_entity.type
_entity.pdbx_description
1 polymer ?
#
loop_
_entity_poly.entity_id
_entity_poly.type
_entity_poly.pdbx_seq_one_letter_code
_entity_poly.pdbx_strand_id
1 'polypeptide(L)' 'MNLQKIAKAITLVGLASTMTGLTFKLNHFMGAPMIFNIGAAILVIGFVLWRLGLIQKRKLK' A
#
# COMPACT_ATOMS: atom_id res chain seq x y z
N MET A 1 15.43 -12.23 2.72
CA MET A 1 14.65 -10.98 2.98
C MET A 1 13.29 -11.37 3.56
N ASN A 2 12.87 -10.81 4.71
CA ASN A 2 11.61 -11.21 5.36
C ASN A 2 10.41 -10.61 4.61
N LEU A 3 9.69 -11.42 3.84
CA LEU A 3 8.56 -11.00 2.99
C LEU A 3 7.51 -10.18 3.77
N GLN A 4 7.32 -10.50 5.04
CA GLN A 4 6.41 -9.79 5.95
C GLN A 4 6.90 -8.36 6.27
N LYS A 5 8.21 -8.13 6.42
CA LYS A 5 8.76 -6.79 6.64
C LYS A 5 8.58 -5.91 5.40
N ILE A 6 8.83 -6.48 4.22
CA ILE A 6 8.67 -5.78 2.94
C ILE A 6 7.20 -5.43 2.72
N ALA A 7 6.31 -6.40 2.93
CA ALA A 7 4.87 -6.18 2.80
C ALA A 7 4.38 -5.05 3.73
N LYS A 8 4.83 -5.02 5.00
CA LYS A 8 4.51 -3.94 5.94
C LYS A 8 5.03 -2.57 5.47
N ALA A 9 6.25 -2.51 4.96
CA ALA A 9 6.82 -1.26 4.44
C ALA A 9 6.02 -0.75 3.23
N ILE A 10 5.70 -1.64 2.27
CA ILE A 10 4.91 -1.30 1.08
C ILE A 10 3.50 -0.85 1.49
N THR A 11 2.84 -1.54 2.43
CA THR A 11 1.53 -1.09 2.92
C THR A 11 1.60 0.28 3.58
N LEU A 12 2.66 0.59 4.34
CA LEU A 12 2.81 1.89 5.00
C LEU A 12 2.99 3.01 3.97
N VAL A 13 3.81 2.78 2.95
CA VAL A 13 4.00 3.72 1.84
C VAL A 13 2.69 3.93 1.06
N GLY A 14 1.98 2.85 0.73
CA GLY A 14 0.68 2.94 0.06
C GLY A 14 -0.34 3.74 0.87
N LEU A 15 -0.35 3.56 2.20
CA LEU A 15 -1.28 4.25 3.09
C LEU A 15 -0.95 5.74 3.20
N ALA A 16 0.33 6.08 3.35
CA ALA A 16 0.80 7.45 3.34
C ALA A 16 0.46 8.16 2.01
N SER A 17 0.77 7.55 0.86
CA SER A 17 0.46 8.12 -0.46
C SER A 17 -1.05 8.25 -0.71
N THR A 18 -1.87 7.31 -0.22
CA THR A 18 -3.33 7.39 -0.32
C THR A 18 -3.86 8.55 0.51
N MET A 19 -3.38 8.72 1.76
CA MET A 19 -3.75 9.85 2.60
C MET A 19 -3.34 11.19 1.98
N THR A 20 -2.12 11.28 1.43
CA THR A 20 -1.66 12.48 0.71
C THR A 20 -2.56 12.79 -0.48
N GLY A 21 -2.86 11.79 -1.31
CA GLY A 21 -3.76 11.94 -2.45
C GLY A 21 -5.18 12.34 -2.07
N LEU A 22 -5.71 11.81 -0.97
CA LEU A 22 -7.01 12.18 -0.42
C LEU A 22 -7.01 13.65 0.03
N THR A 23 -6.01 14.06 0.80
CA THR A 23 -5.87 15.46 1.23
C THR A 23 -5.76 16.40 0.05
N PHE A 24 -5.00 16.03 -0.99
CA PHE A 24 -4.87 16.84 -2.21
C PHE A 24 -6.20 16.93 -2.97
N LYS A 25 -7.00 15.85 -2.98
CA LYS A 25 -8.30 15.81 -3.64
C LYS A 25 -9.32 16.72 -2.93
N LEU A 26 -9.31 16.71 -1.60
CA LEU A 26 -10.13 17.62 -0.80
C LEU A 26 -9.74 19.09 -1.01
N ASN A 27 -8.45 19.36 -1.21
CA ASN A 27 -7.93 20.71 -1.43
C ASN A 27 -7.91 21.15 -2.92
N HIS A 28 -8.56 20.40 -3.83
CA HIS A 28 -8.62 20.72 -5.27
C HIS A 28 -7.24 20.90 -5.94
N PHE A 29 -6.20 20.25 -5.41
CA PHE A 29 -4.88 20.28 -6.04
C PHE A 29 -4.89 19.51 -7.36
N MET A 30 -4.31 20.11 -8.40
CA MET A 30 -4.08 19.44 -9.69
C MET A 30 -3.22 18.19 -9.47
N GLY A 31 -3.64 17.05 -10.05
CA GLY A 31 -2.94 15.76 -9.90
C GLY A 31 -3.35 14.93 -8.68
N ALA A 32 -4.24 15.43 -7.81
CA ALA A 32 -4.83 14.66 -6.72
C ALA A 32 -5.38 13.28 -7.11
N PRO A 33 -6.18 13.12 -8.20
CA PRO A 33 -6.68 11.80 -8.57
C PRO A 33 -5.56 10.84 -8.97
N MET A 34 -4.45 11.34 -9.54
CA MET A 34 -3.31 10.52 -9.93
C MET A 34 -2.56 10.00 -8.70
N ILE A 35 -2.25 10.87 -7.75
CA ILE A 35 -1.54 10.50 -6.50
C ILE A 35 -2.39 9.53 -5.67
N PHE A 36 -3.70 9.79 -5.56
CA PHE A 36 -4.63 8.90 -4.86
C PHE A 36 -4.68 7.51 -5.50
N ASN A 37 -4.80 7.44 -6.83
CA ASN A 37 -4.87 6.15 -7.55
C ASN A 37 -3.56 5.36 -7.42
N ILE A 38 -2.41 6.03 -7.49
CA ILE A 38 -1.09 5.40 -7.28
C ILE A 38 -0.98 4.87 -5.85
N GLY A 39 -1.35 5.67 -4.85
CA GLY A 39 -1.36 5.26 -3.45
C GLY A 39 -2.24 4.04 -3.21
N ALA A 40 -3.45 4.05 -3.76
CA ALA A 40 -4.39 2.92 -3.66
C ALA A 40 -3.83 1.65 -4.33
N ALA A 41 -3.19 1.78 -5.50
CA ALA A 41 -2.57 0.65 -6.19
C ALA A 41 -1.43 0.02 -5.36
N ILE A 42 -0.55 0.86 -4.80
CA ILE A 42 0.55 0.42 -3.92
C ILE A 42 -0.01 -0.28 -2.66
N LEU A 43 -1.10 0.26 -2.10
CA LEU A 43 -1.77 -0.33 -0.94
C LEU A 43 -2.30 -1.75 -1.24
N VAL A 44 -2.94 -1.92 -2.39
CA VAL A 44 -3.44 -3.25 -2.84
C VAL A 44 -2.28 -4.22 -2.99
N ILE A 45 -1.17 -3.82 -3.64
CA ILE A 45 0.02 -4.67 -3.78
C ILE A 45 0.57 -5.06 -2.41
N GLY A 46 0.67 -4.12 -1.47
CA GLY A 46 1.11 -4.37 -0.10
C GLY A 46 0.25 -5.41 0.61
N PHE A 47 -1.08 -5.31 0.50
CA PHE A 47 -2.00 -6.28 1.11
C PHE A 47 -1.90 -7.67 0.48
N VAL A 48 -1.78 -7.77 -0.85
CA VAL A 48 -1.59 -9.05 -1.54
C VAL A 48 -0.28 -9.69 -1.07
N LEU A 49 0.81 -8.94 -1.03
CA LEU A 49 2.12 -9.44 -0.60
C LEU A 49 2.11 -9.87 0.87
N TRP A 50 1.39 -9.14 1.73
CA TRP A 50 1.20 -9.51 3.12
C TRP A 50 0.44 -10.83 3.27
N ARG A 51 -0.66 -11.00 2.52
CA ARG A 51 -1.46 -12.23 2.50
C ARG A 51 -0.62 -13.42 2.02
N LEU A 52 0.14 -13.25 0.94
CA LEU A 52 1.05 -14.28 0.43
C LEU A 52 2.10 -14.67 1.48
N GLY A 53 2.68 -13.69 2.17
CA GLY A 53 3.61 -13.95 3.26
C GLY A 53 2.99 -14.69 4.45
N LEU A 54 1.69 -14.51 4.73
CA LEU A 54 0.98 -15.23 5.79
C LEU A 54 0.73 -16.69 5.38
N ILE A 55 0.31 -16.92 4.13
CA ILE A 55 0.10 -18.25 3.58
C ILE A 55 1.43 -19.03 3.57
N GLN A 56 2.52 -18.39 3.17
CA GLN A 56 3.85 -19.02 3.15
C GLN A 56 4.32 -19.41 4.55
N LYS A 57 4.11 -18.55 5.56
CA LYS A 57 4.40 -18.88 6.96
C LYS A 57 3.54 -20.03 7.49
N ARG A 58 2.28 -20.16 7.05
CA ARG A 58 1.39 -21.27 7.44
C ARG A 58 1.80 -22.60 6.82
N LYS A 59 2.33 -22.62 5.58
CA LYS A 59 2.77 -23.85 4.92
C LYS A 59 4.08 -24.43 5.47
N LEU A 60 4.88 -23.61 6.16
CA LEU A 60 6.17 -24.00 6.75
C LEU A 60 6.05 -24.45 8.21
N LYS A 61 4.83 -24.50 8.76
CA LYS A 61 4.55 -24.86 10.15
C LYS A 61 3.61 -26.06 10.18
#